data_AF-W6MK57-F1
#
_entry.id   AF-W6MK57-F1
#
_cell.length_a   1.000
_cell.length_b   1.000
_cell.length_c   1.000
_cell.angle_alpha   90.00
_cell.angle_beta   90.00
_cell.angle_gamma   90.00
#
_symmetry.space_group_name_H-M   'P 1'
#
loop_
_entity.id
_entity.type
_entity.pdbx_description
1 polymer ?
#
loop_
_entity_poly.entity_id
_entity_poly.type
_entity_poly.pdbx_seq_one_letter_code
_entity_poly.pdbx_strand_id
1 'polypeptide(L)'
;MAGPNLSALRHHHFTTDRQQSTNFIESTVKLADGLRITSTISYSSVYGVPEIHLRLTLNEQLLFDPEATQHALSGITSSNSAFEPLIASITLKEHRFLGSTWFYIHPCDSGAFMDEAYTGDDSLQWLVLWASIYGRLAGL
;
A
#
# COMPACT_ATOMS: atom_id res chain seq x y z
N MET A 1 20.83 14.18 -31.57
CA MET A 1 20.59 14.13 -30.12
C MET A 1 19.09 14.07 -29.91
N ALA A 2 18.54 12.88 -29.69
CA ALA A 2 17.12 12.67 -29.42
C ALA A 2 16.94 12.51 -27.91
N GLY A 3 16.10 13.36 -27.30
CA GLY A 3 15.77 13.30 -25.89
C GLY A 3 14.98 12.04 -25.52
N PRO A 4 14.94 11.65 -24.22
CA PRO A 4 14.23 10.46 -23.80
C PRO A 4 12.72 10.62 -24.01
N ASN A 5 12.14 9.64 -24.70
CA ASN A 5 10.72 9.57 -25.01
C ASN A 5 9.93 9.09 -23.77
N LEU A 6 9.10 9.97 -23.20
CA LEU A 6 8.30 9.74 -21.99
C LEU A 6 7.02 8.91 -22.22
N SER A 7 6.90 8.22 -23.36
CA SER A 7 5.69 7.46 -23.70
C SER A 7 5.63 6.04 -23.11
N ALA A 8 6.55 5.64 -22.22
CA ALA A 8 6.68 4.26 -21.75
C ALA A 8 5.89 3.91 -20.46
N LEU A 9 5.08 4.81 -19.92
CA LEU A 9 4.54 4.68 -18.55
C LEU A 9 3.01 4.60 -18.48
N ARG A 10 2.33 3.80 -19.31
CA ARG A 10 0.88 3.53 -19.13
C ARG A 10 0.44 2.17 -19.63
N HIS A 11 0.79 1.10 -18.91
CA HIS A 11 0.02 -0.15 -18.97
C HIS A 11 -0.02 -0.78 -17.57
N HIS A 12 -0.80 -0.18 -16.66
CA HIS A 12 -1.22 -0.87 -15.45
C HIS A 12 -2.24 -1.95 -15.86
N HIS A 13 -1.80 -3.20 -15.92
CA HIS A 13 -2.70 -4.33 -16.05
C HIS A 13 -3.30 -4.60 -14.67
N PHE A 14 -4.49 -4.06 -14.41
CA PHE A 14 -5.27 -4.38 -13.21
C PHE A 14 -5.99 -5.70 -13.45
N THR A 15 -5.45 -6.81 -12.93
CA THR A 15 -6.20 -8.07 -12.81
C THR A 15 -6.81 -8.14 -11.42
N THR A 16 -8.11 -7.88 -11.32
CA THR A 16 -8.88 -8.09 -10.10
C THR A 16 -9.52 -9.48 -10.14
N ASP A 17 -8.81 -10.50 -9.65
CA ASP A 17 -9.44 -11.81 -9.40
C ASP A 17 -10.29 -11.70 -8.12
N ARG A 18 -11.61 -11.60 -8.29
CA ARG A 18 -12.57 -11.56 -7.18
C ARG A 18 -12.81 -12.99 -6.66
N GLN A 19 -12.16 -13.38 -5.56
CA GLN A 19 -12.69 -14.45 -4.71
C GLN A 19 -13.55 -13.86 -3.59
N GLN A 20 -14.84 -14.24 -3.60
CA GLN A 20 -15.84 -13.85 -2.60
C GLN A 20 -15.72 -14.70 -1.33
N SER A 21 -15.08 -14.16 -0.28
CA SER A 21 -15.49 -14.26 1.14
C SER A 21 -14.38 -13.73 2.06
N THR A 22 -13.82 -12.56 1.77
CA THR A 22 -12.68 -12.04 2.52
C THR A 22 -13.08 -10.77 3.24
N ASN A 23 -12.82 -10.73 4.56
CA ASN A 23 -12.94 -9.53 5.40
C ASN A 23 -11.90 -8.44 5.06
N PHE A 24 -11.38 -8.49 3.83
CA PHE A 24 -10.35 -7.64 3.27
C PHE A 24 -10.50 -7.61 1.75
N ILE A 25 -10.05 -6.50 1.16
CA ILE A 25 -9.88 -6.31 -0.27
C ILE A 25 -8.44 -6.67 -0.59
N GLU A 26 -8.22 -7.51 -1.60
CA GLU A 26 -6.87 -7.82 -2.11
C GLU A 26 -6.63 -7.08 -3.43
N SER A 27 -5.41 -6.59 -3.61
CA SER A 27 -4.93 -6.03 -4.87
C SER A 27 -3.49 -6.47 -5.11
N THR A 28 -3.17 -6.82 -6.36
CA THR A 28 -1.79 -7.13 -6.76
C THR A 28 -1.37 -6.24 -7.92
N VAL A 29 -0.26 -5.54 -7.76
CA VAL A 29 0.34 -4.65 -8.75
C VAL A 29 1.73 -5.17 -9.11
N LYS A 30 2.02 -5.27 -10.42
CA LYS A 30 3.34 -5.61 -10.95
C LYS A 30 4.00 -4.36 -11.51
N LEU A 31 5.21 -4.07 -11.05
CA LEU A 31 6.04 -2.95 -11.47
C LEU A 31 7.08 -3.41 -12.50
N ALA A 32 7.66 -2.46 -13.22
CA ALA A 32 8.46 -2.71 -14.43
C ALA A 32 9.80 -3.44 -14.17
N ASP A 33 10.29 -3.42 -12.94
CA ASP A 33 11.55 -3.99 -12.47
C ASP A 33 11.42 -5.43 -11.95
N GLY A 34 10.25 -6.04 -12.10
CA GLY A 34 9.98 -7.38 -11.57
C GLY A 34 9.54 -7.37 -10.11
N LEU A 35 9.36 -6.20 -9.50
CA LEU A 35 8.71 -6.06 -8.20
C LEU A 35 7.21 -6.27 -8.34
N ARG A 36 6.64 -7.11 -7.49
CA ARG A 36 5.21 -7.34 -7.35
C ARG A 36 4.82 -6.99 -5.92
N ILE A 37 3.77 -6.18 -5.79
CA ILE A 37 3.19 -5.80 -4.51
C ILE A 37 1.80 -6.42 -4.45
N THR A 38 1.64 -7.39 -3.57
CA THR A 38 0.32 -7.84 -3.15
C THR A 38 -0.04 -7.09 -1.88
N SER A 39 -1.23 -6.53 -1.84
CA SER A 39 -1.74 -5.75 -0.73
C SER A 39 -3.10 -6.25 -0.32
N THR A 40 -3.37 -6.18 0.97
CA THR A 40 -4.69 -6.42 1.54
C THR A 40 -5.11 -5.21 2.36
N ILE A 41 -6.31 -4.70 2.12
CA ILE A 41 -6.92 -3.64 2.90
C ILE A 41 -8.06 -4.25 3.69
N SER A 42 -8.02 -4.12 5.01
CA SER A 42 -9.09 -4.57 5.89
C SER A 42 -9.50 -3.47 6.87
N TYR A 43 -10.52 -3.70 7.68
CA TYR A 43 -10.94 -2.73 8.69
C TYR A 43 -10.42 -3.11 10.08
N SER A 44 -9.78 -2.16 10.75
CA SER A 44 -9.36 -2.31 12.14
C SER A 44 -10.43 -1.75 13.07
N SER A 45 -11.17 -2.63 13.75
CA SER A 45 -12.19 -2.22 14.73
C SER A 45 -11.59 -1.56 15.97
N VAL A 46 -10.31 -1.80 16.26
CA VAL A 46 -9.60 -1.21 17.40
C VAL A 46 -9.32 0.27 17.16
N TYR A 47 -8.91 0.63 15.95
CA TYR A 47 -8.55 2.00 15.59
C TYR A 47 -9.65 2.75 14.84
N GLY A 48 -10.71 2.06 14.42
CA GLY A 48 -11.81 2.67 13.69
C GLY A 48 -11.50 3.04 12.23
N VAL A 49 -10.39 2.55 11.67
CA VAL A 49 -9.86 2.93 10.35
C VAL A 49 -9.43 1.72 9.52
N PRO A 50 -9.26 1.86 8.19
CA PRO A 50 -8.70 0.80 7.36
C PRO A 50 -7.22 0.54 7.71
N GLU A 51 -6.78 -0.71 7.56
CA GLU A 51 -5.41 -1.17 7.78
C GLU A 51 -4.88 -1.91 6.55
N ILE A 52 -3.58 -1.74 6.28
CA ILE A 52 -2.91 -2.30 5.09
C ILE A 52 -1.88 -3.33 5.52
N HIS A 53 -1.91 -4.49 4.86
CA HIS A 53 -0.76 -5.38 4.81
C HIS A 53 -0.21 -5.47 3.39
N LEU A 54 1.10 -5.60 3.27
CA LEU A 54 1.84 -5.68 2.02
C LEU A 54 2.69 -6.94 1.99
N ARG A 55 2.79 -7.53 0.81
CA ARG A 55 3.68 -8.63 0.48
C ARG A 55 4.42 -8.25 -0.79
N LEU A 56 5.73 -8.12 -0.69
CA LEU A 56 6.58 -7.72 -1.79
C LEU A 56 7.31 -8.94 -2.34
N THR A 57 7.29 -9.12 -3.65
CA THR A 57 7.99 -10.20 -4.33
C THR A 57 8.84 -9.60 -5.45
N LEU A 58 10.15 -9.80 -5.42
CA LEU A 58 11.06 -9.35 -6.48
C LEU A 58 11.56 -10.57 -7.24
N ASN A 59 11.34 -10.62 -8.56
CA ASN A 59 11.73 -11.75 -9.40
C ASN A 59 11.22 -13.11 -8.87
N GLU A 60 9.95 -13.14 -8.44
CA GLU A 60 9.29 -14.30 -7.83
C GLU A 60 9.86 -14.74 -6.46
N GLN A 61 10.79 -13.97 -5.87
CA GLN A 61 11.28 -14.19 -4.51
C GLN A 61 10.62 -13.24 -3.52
N LEU A 62 10.10 -13.80 -2.43
CA LEU A 62 9.46 -13.05 -1.36
C LEU A 62 10.50 -12.21 -0.60
N LEU A 63 10.27 -10.90 -0.51
CA LEU A 63 11.08 -10.00 0.30
C LEU A 63 10.55 -10.00 1.73
N PHE A 64 11.42 -10.28 2.70
CA PHE A 64 11.13 -10.15 4.13
C PHE A 64 12.07 -9.18 4.85
N ASP A 65 13.14 -8.76 4.18
CA ASP A 65 14.08 -7.80 4.73
C ASP A 65 13.41 -6.41 4.81
N PRO A 66 13.26 -5.83 6.02
CA PRO A 66 12.67 -4.51 6.19
C PRO A 66 13.45 -3.42 5.46
N GLU A 67 14.79 -3.49 5.41
CA GLU A 67 15.61 -2.47 4.74
C GLU A 67 15.40 -2.49 3.22
N ALA A 68 15.48 -3.68 2.60
CA ALA A 68 15.16 -3.85 1.18
C ALA A 68 13.72 -3.42 0.85
N THR A 69 12.78 -3.66 1.77
CA THR A 69 11.37 -3.28 1.59
C THR A 69 11.18 -1.77 1.67
N GLN A 70 11.79 -1.12 2.65
CA GLN A 70 11.76 0.34 2.75
C GLN A 70 12.37 0.97 1.49
N HIS A 71 13.54 0.50 1.05
CA HIS A 71 14.18 0.97 -0.18
C HIS A 71 13.28 0.77 -1.42
N ALA A 72 12.62 -0.39 -1.55
CA ALA A 72 11.68 -0.66 -2.63
C ALA A 72 10.46 0.27 -2.61
N LEU A 73 9.89 0.54 -1.44
CA LEU A 73 8.73 1.42 -1.27
C LEU A 73 9.07 2.90 -1.45
N SER A 74 10.24 3.35 -0.99
CA SER A 74 10.74 4.72 -1.22
C SER A 74 10.91 5.02 -2.70
N GLY A 75 11.29 4.01 -3.50
CA GLY A 75 11.33 4.14 -4.97
C GLY A 75 9.96 4.39 -5.61
N ILE A 76 8.88 3.91 -4.98
CA ILE A 76 7.50 4.04 -5.49
C ILE A 76 6.89 5.39 -5.08
N THR A 77 7.13 5.84 -3.85
CA THR A 77 6.54 7.08 -3.33
C THR A 77 7.19 8.36 -3.85
N SER A 78 8.27 8.26 -4.62
CA SER A 78 8.92 9.36 -5.36
C SER A 78 9.11 10.64 -4.53
N SER A 79 10.16 10.70 -3.71
CA SER A 79 10.70 11.93 -3.08
C SER A 79 9.71 12.80 -2.29
N ASN A 80 8.52 12.31 -1.95
CA ASN A 80 7.58 13.05 -1.13
C ASN A 80 7.83 12.69 0.33
N SER A 81 8.53 13.58 1.03
CA SER A 81 8.92 13.44 2.44
C SER A 81 7.72 13.21 3.37
N ALA A 82 6.49 13.52 2.93
CA ALA A 82 5.27 13.21 3.67
C ALA A 82 5.05 11.71 3.92
N PHE A 83 5.68 10.82 3.12
CA PHE A 83 5.55 9.36 3.28
C PHE A 83 6.62 8.74 4.16
N GLU A 84 7.68 9.46 4.53
CA GLU A 84 8.75 8.93 5.39
C GLU A 84 8.25 8.38 6.73
N PRO A 85 7.35 9.08 7.47
CA PRO A 85 6.80 8.53 8.72
C PRO A 85 5.99 7.26 8.48
N LEU A 86 5.31 7.17 7.33
CA LEU A 86 4.48 6.03 6.97
C LEU A 86 5.30 4.80 6.57
N ILE A 87 6.42 5.00 5.87
CA ILE A 87 7.36 3.93 5.53
C ILE A 87 8.09 3.46 6.80
N ALA A 88 8.44 4.39 7.69
CA ALA A 88 9.08 4.06 8.97
C ALA A 88 8.18 3.27 9.93
N SER A 89 6.86 3.37 9.80
CA SER A 89 5.90 2.61 10.65
C SER A 89 5.64 1.18 10.17
N ILE A 90 6.29 0.76 9.07
CA ILE A 90 6.15 -0.60 8.53
C ILE A 90 6.83 -1.61 9.44
N THR A 91 6.07 -2.62 9.85
CA THR A 91 6.54 -3.71 10.71
C THR A 91 6.18 -5.06 10.09
N LEU A 92 6.81 -6.16 10.55
CA LEU A 92 6.36 -7.50 10.18
C LEU A 92 5.31 -7.98 11.18
N LYS A 93 4.17 -8.43 10.68
CA LYS A 93 3.07 -8.96 11.49
C LYS A 93 2.40 -10.13 10.79
N GLU A 94 1.88 -11.08 11.56
CA GLU A 94 1.03 -12.12 11.01
C GLU A 94 -0.28 -11.53 10.49
N HIS A 95 -0.60 -11.81 9.24
CA HIS A 95 -1.84 -11.39 8.62
C HIS A 95 -3.03 -12.15 9.21
N ARG A 96 -3.90 -11.43 9.92
CA ARG A 96 -5.01 -11.98 10.71
C ARG A 96 -5.95 -12.95 9.98
N PHE A 97 -6.06 -12.85 8.65
CA PHE A 97 -6.92 -13.74 7.84
C PHE A 97 -6.17 -14.79 7.03
N LEU A 98 -4.85 -14.65 6.87
CA LEU A 98 -4.05 -15.50 5.97
C LEU A 98 -3.00 -16.33 6.71
N GLY A 99 -2.86 -16.17 8.03
CA GLY A 99 -1.99 -16.99 8.88
C GLY A 99 -0.52 -16.99 8.46
N SER A 100 -0.06 -15.93 7.79
CA SER A 100 1.31 -15.80 7.29
C SER A 100 1.84 -14.40 7.58
N THR A 101 3.16 -14.24 7.64
CA THR A 101 3.78 -12.94 7.91
C THR A 101 3.73 -12.03 6.68
N TRP A 102 3.31 -10.79 6.90
CA TRP A 102 3.25 -9.71 5.91
C TRP A 102 3.85 -8.45 6.53
N PHE A 103 4.26 -7.51 5.68
CA PHE A 103 4.51 -6.16 6.14
C PHE A 103 3.18 -5.51 6.52
N TYR A 104 3.17 -4.78 7.62
CA TYR A 104 1.99 -4.17 8.20
C TYR A 104 2.27 -2.70 8.45
N ILE A 105 1.41 -1.86 7.89
CA ILE A 105 1.41 -0.43 8.16
C ILE A 105 0.49 -0.22 9.35
N HIS A 106 1.08 0.11 10.50
CA HIS A 106 0.31 0.28 11.72
C HIS A 106 -0.63 1.49 11.61
N PRO A 107 -1.95 1.35 11.84
CA PRO A 107 -2.93 2.40 11.56
C PRO A 107 -3.13 3.41 12.70
N CYS A 108 -2.29 3.40 13.74
CA CYS A 108 -2.50 4.23 14.94
C CYS A 108 -2.57 5.72 14.65
N ASP A 109 -1.75 6.18 13.71
CA ASP A 109 -1.68 7.60 13.35
C ASP A 109 -2.64 7.95 12.21
N SER A 110 -3.27 6.95 11.58
CA SER A 110 -4.17 7.15 10.46
C SER A 110 -5.43 7.91 10.84
N GLY A 111 -5.99 7.66 12.02
CA GLY A 111 -7.16 8.41 12.49
C GLY A 111 -6.84 9.90 12.65
N ALA A 112 -5.83 10.21 13.46
CA ALA A 112 -5.41 11.58 13.73
C ALA A 112 -5.02 12.34 12.45
N PHE A 113 -4.24 11.70 11.57
CA PHE A 113 -3.85 12.30 10.29
C PHE A 113 -5.05 12.61 9.40
N MET A 114 -6.02 11.70 9.34
CA MET A 114 -7.21 11.89 8.52
C MET A 114 -8.17 12.93 9.11
N ASP A 115 -8.27 13.03 10.43
CA ASP A 115 -9.06 14.06 11.11
C ASP A 115 -8.48 15.47 10.86
N GLU A 116 -7.15 15.59 10.74
CA GLU A 116 -6.49 16.84 10.36
C GLU A 116 -6.65 17.15 8.87
N ALA A 117 -6.58 16.14 8.00
CA ALA A 117 -6.61 16.31 6.54
C ALA A 117 -8.02 16.44 5.96
N TYR A 118 -9.05 15.91 6.63
CA TYR A 118 -10.42 15.86 6.15
C TYR A 118 -11.36 16.71 7.02
N THR A 119 -11.98 17.73 6.43
CA THR A 119 -12.90 18.64 7.13
C THR A 119 -14.37 18.49 6.71
N GLY A 120 -14.69 17.42 5.97
CA GLY A 120 -16.07 17.15 5.51
C GLY A 120 -16.82 16.16 6.38
N ASP A 121 -18.06 15.84 5.99
CA ASP A 121 -18.95 14.88 6.67
C ASP A 121 -19.24 13.61 5.83
N ASP A 122 -18.65 13.52 4.63
CA ASP A 122 -18.88 12.42 3.68
C ASP A 122 -17.84 11.30 3.84
N SER A 123 -18.28 10.20 4.44
CA SER A 123 -17.48 8.99 4.63
C SER A 123 -16.83 8.43 3.36
N LEU A 124 -17.44 8.62 2.17
CA LEU A 124 -16.83 8.16 0.92
C LEU A 124 -15.64 9.04 0.53
N GLN A 125 -15.75 10.35 0.72
CA GLN A 125 -14.64 11.27 0.46
C GLN A 125 -13.50 11.05 1.45
N TRP A 126 -13.81 10.77 2.73
CA TRP A 126 -12.82 10.37 3.72
C TRP A 126 -12.04 9.13 3.24
N LEU A 127 -12.75 8.09 2.77
CA LEU A 127 -12.11 6.86 2.31
C LEU A 127 -11.29 7.06 1.04
N VAL A 128 -11.76 7.89 0.11
CA VAL A 128 -11.03 8.26 -1.11
C VAL A 128 -9.74 9.01 -0.75
N LEU A 129 -9.81 9.95 0.19
CA LEU A 129 -8.62 10.65 0.67
C LEU A 129 -7.64 9.68 1.34
N TRP A 130 -8.12 8.82 2.24
CA TRP A 130 -7.31 7.79 2.88
C TRP A 130 -6.62 6.91 1.84
N ALA A 131 -7.35 6.42 0.84
CA ALA A 131 -6.80 5.60 -0.24
C ALA A 131 -5.77 6.37 -1.09
N SER A 132 -5.95 7.68 -1.30
CA SER A 132 -5.00 8.51 -2.06
C SER A 132 -3.65 8.70 -1.36
N ILE A 133 -3.62 8.52 -0.05
CA ILE A 133 -2.41 8.62 0.80
C ILE A 133 -1.84 7.22 1.01
N TYR A 134 -2.59 6.34 1.67
CA TYR A 134 -2.13 5.01 2.09
C TYR A 134 -2.11 4.00 0.94
N GLY A 135 -3.03 4.12 -0.03
CA GLY A 135 -3.12 3.24 -1.19
C GLY A 135 -1.93 3.33 -2.13
N ARG A 136 -1.18 4.45 -2.13
CA ARG A 136 0.05 4.57 -2.93
C ARG A 136 1.11 3.54 -2.56
N LEU A 137 1.20 3.17 -1.28
CA LEU A 137 2.11 2.10 -0.82
C LEU A 137 1.67 0.71 -1.30
N ALA A 138 0.38 0.55 -1.60
CA ALA A 138 -0.17 -0.64 -2.23
C ALA A 138 -0.11 -0.60 -3.77
N GLY A 139 0.46 0.47 -4.35
CA GLY A 139 0.53 0.67 -5.80
C GLY A 139 -0.80 1.10 -6.45
N LEU A 140 -1.73 1.67 -5.67
CA LEU A 140 -3.03 2.20 -6.11
C LEU A 140 -2.94 3.66 -6.57
#